data_AF-A0AAW5HFL7-F1
#
_entry.id   AF-A0AAW5HFL7-F1
#
_cell.length_a   1.000
_cell.length_b   1.000
_cell.length_c   1.000
_cell.angle_alpha   90.00
_cell.angle_beta   90.00
_cell.angle_gamma   90.00
#
_symmetry.space_group_name_H-M   'P 1'
#
loop_
_entity.id
_entity.type
_entity.pdbx_description
1 polymer ?
#
loop_
_entity_poly.entity_id
_entity_poly.type
_entity_poly.pdbx_seq_one_letter_code
_entity_poly.pdbx_strand_id
1 'polypeptide(L)'
;MLERATWQDTNIRGNQDTAANFFKPQGYKSADYIPLLIETLHDHRKEIARLTIVKGTNGDLSGNFFKSQGYKPADYEGYMNGLDFTQPVFTETINRGKTLWQFQVPGGRQGMRYSPTPDVVPGQLGINPLGQIYKTETIVPKIVNVYQSTEKVTLLRSTSAPVLDTWSVPSQPYNAIGGARQMTSGQRELFKLITPGAL
;
A
#
# COMPACT_ATOMS: atom_id res chain seq x y z
N MET A 1 37.24 -13.33 18.03
CA MET A 1 36.50 -12.75 19.16
C MET A 1 35.41 -11.84 18.60
N LEU A 2 34.15 -12.28 18.62
CA LEU A 2 32.90 -11.51 18.82
C LEU A 2 31.71 -12.46 18.61
N GLU A 3 30.76 -12.38 19.54
CA GLU A 3 29.79 -13.39 19.96
C GLU A 3 28.72 -13.74 18.91
N ARG A 4 28.46 -15.05 18.74
CA ARG A 4 27.25 -15.63 18.11
C ARG A 4 26.41 -16.42 19.11
N ALA A 5 26.46 -16.04 20.39
CA ALA A 5 25.59 -16.58 21.42
C ALA A 5 24.52 -15.54 21.78
N THR A 6 23.32 -16.01 22.16
CA THR A 6 22.34 -15.37 23.07
C THR A 6 20.96 -14.90 22.57
N TRP A 7 20.53 -15.08 21.31
CA TRP A 7 19.12 -14.81 20.95
C TRP A 7 18.24 -16.02 20.58
N GLN A 8 18.81 -17.09 19.99
CA GLN A 8 18.05 -18.30 19.67
C GLN A 8 17.87 -19.24 20.89
N ASP A 9 18.90 -19.37 21.73
CA ASP A 9 18.90 -20.34 22.84
C ASP A 9 18.07 -19.92 24.06
N THR A 10 17.88 -18.62 24.26
CA THR A 10 17.16 -18.05 25.42
C THR A 10 15.66 -18.13 25.21
N ASN A 11 15.22 -17.96 23.96
CA ASN A 11 13.81 -17.99 23.57
C ASN A 11 13.24 -19.42 23.49
N ILE A 12 14.09 -20.41 23.15
CA ILE A 12 13.71 -21.83 23.15
C ILE A 12 13.59 -22.36 24.58
N ARG A 13 14.55 -22.02 25.47
CA ARG A 13 14.49 -22.42 26.88
C ARG A 13 13.32 -21.80 27.63
N GLY A 14 13.07 -20.49 27.46
CA GLY A 14 11.92 -19.82 28.07
C GLY A 14 10.55 -20.37 27.61
N ASN A 15 10.43 -20.77 26.35
CA ASN A 15 9.21 -21.42 25.84
C ASN A 15 9.05 -22.87 26.31
N GLN A 16 10.14 -23.59 26.58
CA GLN A 16 10.09 -24.94 27.15
C GLN A 16 9.62 -24.94 28.61
N ASP A 17 10.06 -23.96 29.40
CA ASP A 17 9.62 -23.81 30.80
C ASP A 17 8.14 -23.41 30.88
N THR A 18 7.68 -22.54 29.98
CA THR A 18 6.28 -22.11 29.90
C THR A 18 5.36 -23.25 29.47
N ALA A 19 5.77 -24.06 28.49
CA ALA A 19 5.03 -25.25 28.07
C ALA A 19 4.97 -26.33 29.16
N ALA A 20 6.08 -26.56 29.86
CA ALA A 20 6.12 -27.51 30.97
C ALA A 20 5.15 -27.12 32.10
N ASN A 21 5.02 -25.82 32.37
CA ASN A 21 4.09 -25.31 33.38
C ASN A 21 2.61 -25.43 32.99
N PHE A 22 2.30 -25.44 31.69
CA PHE A 22 0.93 -25.59 31.19
C PHE A 22 0.46 -27.04 31.10
N PHE A 23 1.31 -27.97 30.62
CA PHE A 23 0.91 -29.35 30.31
C PHE A 23 1.15 -30.36 31.46
N LYS A 24 2.11 -30.14 32.36
CA LYS A 24 2.36 -31.04 33.50
C LYS A 24 1.16 -31.18 34.45
N PRO A 25 0.42 -30.11 34.81
CA PRO A 25 -0.76 -30.23 35.67
C PRO A 25 -1.91 -31.02 35.01
N GLN A 26 -1.88 -31.15 33.68
CA GLN A 26 -2.90 -31.86 32.88
C GLN A 26 -2.55 -33.35 32.67
N GLY A 27 -1.50 -33.87 33.33
CA GLY A 27 -1.17 -35.29 33.37
C GLY A 27 -0.29 -35.82 32.22
N TYR A 28 0.18 -34.94 31.33
CA TYR A 28 1.06 -35.35 30.24
C TYR A 28 2.51 -35.63 30.71
N LYS A 29 3.23 -36.54 30.04
CA LYS A 29 4.65 -36.84 30.31
C LYS A 29 5.60 -36.12 29.35
N SER A 30 6.83 -35.86 29.79
CA SER A 30 7.80 -35.00 29.07
C SER A 30 8.19 -35.43 27.67
N ALA A 31 8.10 -36.72 27.38
CA ALA A 31 8.34 -37.26 26.07
C ALA A 31 7.21 -36.95 25.06
N ASP A 32 6.01 -36.64 25.54
CA ASP A 32 4.79 -36.62 24.71
C ASP A 32 4.43 -35.20 24.22
N TYR A 33 4.87 -34.13 24.90
CA TYR A 33 4.60 -32.74 24.48
C TYR A 33 5.72 -32.07 23.68
N ILE A 34 6.95 -32.60 23.68
CA ILE A 34 8.03 -32.04 22.86
C ILE A 34 7.66 -32.08 21.36
N PRO A 35 7.09 -33.17 20.81
CA PRO A 35 6.64 -33.20 19.42
C PRO A 35 5.48 -32.23 19.15
N LEU A 36 4.50 -32.16 20.07
CA LEU A 36 3.32 -31.28 19.96
C LEU A 36 3.71 -29.79 20.01
N LEU A 37 4.67 -29.43 20.86
CA LEU A 37 5.22 -28.09 20.97
C LEU A 37 6.05 -27.73 19.73
N ILE A 38 6.80 -28.68 19.16
CA ILE A 38 7.53 -28.47 17.90
C ILE A 38 6.54 -28.23 16.76
N GLU A 39 5.46 -29.00 16.65
CA GLU A 39 4.43 -28.86 15.61
C GLU A 39 3.66 -27.53 15.76
N THR A 40 3.23 -27.20 16.98
CA THR A 40 2.55 -25.94 17.31
C THR A 40 3.47 -24.73 17.10
N LEU A 41 4.76 -24.82 17.44
CA LEU A 41 5.76 -23.79 17.15
C LEU A 41 6.16 -23.75 15.68
N HIS A 42 6.00 -24.83 14.92
CA HIS A 42 6.26 -24.87 13.48
C HIS A 42 5.11 -24.21 12.72
N ASP A 43 3.87 -24.45 13.12
CA ASP A 43 2.69 -23.77 12.56
C ASP A 43 2.57 -22.32 13.03
N HIS A 44 2.84 -22.02 14.31
CA HIS A 44 3.02 -20.63 14.73
C HIS A 44 4.24 -19.99 14.10
N ARG A 45 5.32 -20.70 13.78
CA ARG A 45 6.42 -20.12 12.98
C ARG A 45 6.01 -19.90 11.53
N LYS A 46 5.13 -20.70 10.93
CA LYS A 46 4.55 -20.39 9.61
C LYS A 46 3.59 -19.21 9.68
N GLU A 47 2.85 -19.06 10.75
CA GLU A 47 1.90 -17.96 10.94
C GLU A 47 2.61 -16.66 11.35
N ILE A 48 3.61 -16.73 12.22
CA ILE A 48 4.53 -15.65 12.55
C ILE A 48 5.42 -15.35 11.34
N ALA A 49 5.88 -16.32 10.55
CA ALA A 49 6.58 -16.05 9.29
C ALA A 49 5.64 -15.47 8.24
N ARG A 50 4.36 -15.87 8.17
CA ARG A 50 3.35 -15.18 7.37
C ARG A 50 3.16 -13.74 7.85
N LEU A 51 3.07 -13.51 9.16
CA LEU A 51 2.98 -12.18 9.78
C LEU A 51 4.27 -11.36 9.68
N THR A 52 5.44 -12.00 9.59
CA THR A 52 6.78 -11.37 9.52
C THR A 52 7.19 -11.12 8.06
N ILE A 53 6.80 -11.99 7.12
CA ILE A 53 6.89 -11.77 5.67
C ILE A 53 5.88 -10.68 5.23
N VAL A 54 4.81 -10.45 6.01
CA VAL A 54 3.86 -9.34 5.83
C VAL A 54 4.31 -8.04 6.56
N LYS A 55 5.37 -8.06 7.37
CA LYS A 55 5.99 -6.86 8.00
C LYS A 55 7.18 -6.33 7.20
N GLY A 56 6.99 -6.07 5.90
CA GLY A 56 7.87 -5.17 5.18
C GLY A 56 7.70 -3.74 5.66
N THR A 57 8.67 -2.86 5.43
CA THR A 57 8.46 -1.41 5.59
C THR A 57 7.31 -0.96 4.65
N ASN A 58 6.74 0.23 4.89
CA ASN A 58 5.75 0.80 3.96
C ASN A 58 6.29 0.88 2.51
N GLY A 59 7.61 1.08 2.36
CA GLY A 59 8.31 1.01 1.08
C GLY A 59 8.30 -0.39 0.46
N ASP A 60 8.59 -1.43 1.23
CA ASP A 60 8.58 -2.82 0.75
C ASP A 60 7.18 -3.26 0.33
N LEU A 61 6.16 -2.93 1.13
CA LEU A 61 4.75 -3.22 0.80
C LEU A 61 4.34 -2.57 -0.52
N SER A 62 4.72 -1.30 -0.72
CA SER A 62 4.44 -0.57 -1.95
C SER A 62 5.17 -1.16 -3.16
N GLY A 63 6.47 -1.43 -3.01
CA GLY A 63 7.27 -2.05 -4.06
C GLY A 63 6.75 -3.43 -4.45
N ASN A 64 6.37 -4.26 -3.48
CA ASN A 64 5.77 -5.57 -3.72
C ASN A 64 4.40 -5.45 -4.40
N PHE A 65 3.59 -4.46 -4.03
CA PHE A 65 2.34 -4.17 -4.73
C PHE A 65 2.59 -3.85 -6.21
N PHE A 66 3.48 -2.90 -6.53
CA PHE A 66 3.78 -2.57 -7.93
C PHE A 66 4.34 -3.75 -8.73
N LYS A 67 5.25 -4.55 -8.13
CA LYS A 67 5.76 -5.79 -8.74
C LYS A 67 4.64 -6.78 -9.03
N SER A 68 3.70 -6.96 -8.10
CA SER A 68 2.54 -7.87 -8.28
C SER A 68 1.61 -7.42 -9.42
N GLN A 69 1.63 -6.13 -9.76
CA GLN A 69 0.90 -5.53 -10.88
C GLN A 69 1.70 -5.54 -12.19
N GLY A 70 2.89 -6.16 -12.21
CA GLY A 70 3.74 -6.32 -13.39
C GLY A 70 4.70 -5.15 -13.67
N TYR A 71 4.82 -4.17 -12.78
CA TYR A 71 5.75 -3.06 -12.95
C TYR A 71 7.18 -3.45 -12.59
N LYS A 72 8.16 -3.00 -13.37
CA LYS A 72 9.59 -3.13 -13.01
C LYS A 72 9.97 -2.01 -12.04
N PRO A 73 11.03 -2.18 -11.22
CA PRO A 73 11.51 -1.15 -10.30
C PRO A 73 11.64 0.24 -10.90
N ALA A 74 12.33 0.36 -12.03
CA ALA A 74 12.51 1.62 -12.75
C ALA A 74 11.18 2.28 -13.19
N ASP A 75 10.12 1.49 -13.38
CA ASP A 75 8.81 1.99 -13.83
C ASP A 75 7.95 2.53 -12.67
N TYR A 76 8.27 2.18 -11.41
CA TYR A 76 7.46 2.57 -10.25
C TYR A 76 8.14 3.46 -9.22
N GLU A 77 9.45 3.69 -9.30
CA GLU A 77 10.17 4.58 -8.39
C GLU A 77 9.53 5.98 -8.30
N GLY A 78 9.18 6.56 -9.45
CA GLY A 78 8.47 7.84 -9.49
C GLY A 78 7.10 7.80 -8.80
N TYR A 79 6.40 6.65 -8.81
CA TYR A 79 5.14 6.51 -8.09
C TYR A 79 5.35 6.44 -6.58
N MET A 80 6.44 5.83 -6.11
CA MET A 80 6.78 5.73 -4.69
C MET A 80 7.06 7.09 -4.06
N ASN A 81 7.63 8.05 -4.82
CA ASN A 81 7.87 9.41 -4.33
C ASN A 81 6.60 10.16 -3.92
N GLY A 82 5.43 9.75 -4.45
CA GLY A 82 4.15 10.35 -4.06
C GLY A 82 3.50 9.72 -2.82
N LEU A 83 4.19 8.81 -2.13
CA LEU A 83 3.67 8.09 -0.96
C LEU A 83 4.37 8.59 0.30
N ASP A 84 3.60 8.99 1.31
CA ASP A 84 4.14 9.32 2.63
C ASP A 84 4.35 8.03 3.44
N PHE A 85 5.59 7.55 3.48
CA PHE A 85 5.94 6.34 4.24
C PHE A 85 6.03 6.54 5.75
N THR A 86 5.88 7.77 6.26
CA THR A 86 5.67 8.00 7.70
C THR A 86 4.27 7.60 8.15
N GLN A 87 3.33 7.52 7.20
CA GLN A 87 1.96 7.05 7.40
C GLN A 87 1.81 5.58 7.00
N PRO A 88 0.86 4.83 7.59
CA PRO A 88 0.64 3.44 7.24
C PRO A 88 0.29 3.23 5.77
N VAL A 89 0.91 2.23 5.15
CA VAL A 89 0.57 1.76 3.80
C VAL A 89 0.11 0.31 3.89
N PHE A 90 -0.99 -0.01 3.22
CA PHE A 90 -1.50 -1.38 3.17
C PHE A 90 -2.26 -1.64 1.87
N THR A 91 -2.42 -2.92 1.52
CA THR A 91 -3.29 -3.33 0.44
C THR A 91 -4.73 -3.42 0.93
N GLU A 92 -5.68 -2.90 0.16
CA GLU A 92 -7.11 -2.94 0.44
C GLU A 92 -7.84 -3.56 -0.75
N THR A 93 -8.63 -4.60 -0.50
CA THR A 93 -9.50 -5.17 -1.53
C THR A 93 -10.90 -4.59 -1.41
N ILE A 94 -11.35 -3.93 -2.47
CA ILE A 94 -12.72 -3.41 -2.58
C ILE A 94 -13.56 -4.34 -3.45
N ASN A 95 -14.86 -4.39 -3.17
CA ASN A 95 -15.82 -5.10 -4.02
C ASN A 95 -16.18 -4.26 -5.25
N ARG A 96 -16.88 -4.89 -6.19
CA ARG A 96 -17.58 -4.22 -7.30
C ARG A 96 -18.50 -3.11 -6.77
N GLY A 97 -18.65 -2.05 -7.55
CA GLY A 97 -19.58 -0.96 -7.28
C GLY A 97 -19.02 0.15 -6.40
N LYS A 98 -17.75 0.07 -5.98
CA LYS A 98 -17.12 1.08 -5.15
C LYS A 98 -16.76 2.32 -5.98
N THR A 99 -17.25 3.48 -5.55
CA THR A 99 -16.97 4.78 -6.15
C THR A 99 -15.63 5.35 -5.68
N LEU A 100 -14.87 5.91 -6.61
CA LEU A 100 -13.60 6.61 -6.40
C LEU A 100 -13.54 7.86 -7.31
N TRP A 101 -12.72 8.84 -6.95
CA TRP A 101 -12.60 10.11 -7.67
C TRP A 101 -11.18 10.28 -8.22
N GLN A 102 -11.02 10.84 -9.41
CA GLN A 102 -9.70 11.08 -9.98
C GLN A 102 -9.63 12.44 -10.66
N PHE A 103 -8.62 13.23 -10.29
CA PHE A 103 -8.31 14.50 -10.95
C PHE A 103 -7.52 14.27 -12.23
N GLN A 104 -7.96 14.90 -13.31
CA GLN A 104 -7.35 14.81 -14.64
C GLN A 104 -7.49 16.14 -15.38
N VAL A 105 -6.67 16.38 -16.40
CA VAL A 105 -7.01 17.41 -17.38
C VAL A 105 -8.27 16.99 -18.14
N PRO A 106 -9.14 17.91 -18.58
CA PRO A 106 -10.27 17.59 -19.44
C PRO A 106 -9.88 16.75 -20.66
N GLY A 107 -10.63 15.67 -20.90
CA GLY A 107 -10.33 14.71 -21.98
C GLY A 107 -9.04 13.90 -21.78
N GLY A 108 -8.41 14.02 -20.62
CA GLY A 108 -7.18 13.31 -20.26
C GLY A 108 -7.38 11.80 -20.13
N ARG A 109 -6.26 11.07 -20.21
CA ARG A 109 -6.27 9.61 -19.98
C ARG A 109 -6.43 9.32 -18.50
N GLN A 110 -7.14 8.24 -18.20
CA GLN A 110 -7.23 7.70 -16.85
C GLN A 110 -5.85 7.27 -16.32
N GLY A 111 -5.53 7.81 -15.15
CA GLY A 111 -4.34 7.47 -14.35
C GLY A 111 -4.62 6.34 -13.36
N MET A 112 -3.62 6.07 -12.51
CA MET A 112 -3.65 4.96 -11.53
C MET A 112 -4.05 5.38 -10.11
N ARG A 113 -3.99 6.67 -9.77
CA ARG A 113 -4.25 7.18 -8.43
C ARG A 113 -5.66 7.75 -8.34
N TYR A 114 -6.40 7.36 -7.31
CA TYR A 114 -7.75 7.82 -7.04
C TYR A 114 -7.85 8.32 -5.60
N SER A 115 -8.78 9.22 -5.35
CA SER A 115 -9.23 9.56 -4.01
C SER A 115 -10.38 8.63 -3.59
N PRO A 116 -10.40 8.16 -2.33
CA PRO A 116 -11.54 7.43 -1.77
C PRO A 116 -12.70 8.34 -1.31
N THR A 117 -12.57 9.66 -1.43
CA THR A 117 -13.58 10.67 -1.04
C THR A 117 -13.64 11.81 -2.07
N PRO A 118 -14.80 12.46 -2.29
CA PRO A 118 -14.88 13.66 -3.12
C PRO A 118 -14.29 14.91 -2.44
N ASP A 119 -14.20 14.91 -1.10
CA ASP A 119 -13.85 16.09 -0.29
C ASP A 119 -12.34 16.32 -0.18
N VAL A 120 -11.65 16.35 -1.32
CA VAL A 120 -10.22 16.61 -1.40
C VAL A 120 -9.91 17.51 -2.60
N VAL A 121 -8.85 18.31 -2.49
CA VAL A 121 -8.35 19.13 -3.59
C VAL A 121 -7.02 18.57 -4.14
N PRO A 122 -6.65 18.87 -5.40
CA PRO A 122 -5.44 18.35 -6.03
C PRO A 122 -4.17 18.48 -5.17
N GLY A 123 -3.96 19.64 -4.53
CA GLY A 123 -2.78 19.87 -3.71
C GLY A 123 -2.64 18.91 -2.52
N GLN A 124 -3.76 18.45 -1.95
CA GLN A 124 -3.74 17.46 -0.86
C GLN A 124 -3.39 16.05 -1.36
N LEU A 125 -3.62 15.77 -2.64
CA LEU A 125 -3.27 14.50 -3.29
C LEU A 125 -1.84 14.51 -3.88
N GLY A 126 -1.03 15.51 -3.56
CA GLY A 126 0.33 15.61 -4.07
C GLY A 126 0.41 15.98 -5.55
N ILE A 127 -0.60 16.70 -6.10
CA ILE A 127 -0.62 17.11 -7.51
C ILE A 127 -1.01 18.58 -7.66
N ASN A 128 -0.54 19.20 -8.74
CA ASN A 128 -0.90 20.57 -9.13
C ASN A 128 -2.41 20.65 -9.47
N PRO A 129 -3.15 21.70 -9.05
CA PRO A 129 -4.53 21.91 -9.49
C PRO A 129 -4.67 22.19 -11.00
N LEU A 130 -3.59 22.61 -11.66
CA LEU A 130 -3.50 22.76 -13.10
C LEU A 130 -2.82 21.54 -13.74
N GLY A 131 -3.06 21.35 -15.03
CA GLY A 131 -2.31 20.40 -15.85
C GLY A 131 -2.17 20.86 -17.29
N GLN A 132 -1.09 20.43 -17.93
CA GLN A 132 -0.84 20.66 -19.34
C GLN A 132 -1.48 19.53 -20.16
N ILE A 133 -2.27 19.88 -21.17
CA ILE A 133 -2.85 18.89 -22.09
C ILE A 133 -1.71 18.24 -22.88
N TYR A 134 -1.71 16.91 -22.93
CA TYR A 134 -0.62 16.10 -23.50
C TYR A 134 -0.23 16.56 -24.92
N LYS A 135 1.07 16.79 -25.14
CA LYS A 135 1.66 17.29 -26.40
C LYS A 135 1.15 18.66 -26.87
N THR A 136 0.63 19.47 -25.96
CA THR A 136 0.25 20.87 -26.24
C THR A 136 0.88 21.80 -25.21
N GLU A 137 0.86 23.11 -25.45
CA GLU A 137 1.23 24.14 -24.44
C GLU A 137 0.02 24.61 -23.62
N THR A 138 -1.14 23.99 -23.81
CA THR A 138 -2.39 24.43 -23.18
C THR A 138 -2.42 23.96 -21.73
N ILE A 139 -2.42 24.91 -20.80
CA ILE A 139 -2.56 24.68 -19.35
C ILE A 139 -4.02 24.93 -18.97
N VAL A 140 -4.62 23.96 -18.27
CA VAL A 140 -6.03 24.00 -17.86
C VAL A 140 -6.19 23.54 -16.41
N PRO A 141 -7.25 23.98 -15.71
CA PRO A 141 -7.63 23.37 -14.44
C PRO A 141 -7.90 21.87 -14.60
N LYS A 142 -7.47 21.07 -13.63
CA LYS A 142 -7.89 19.67 -13.56
C LYS A 142 -9.36 19.60 -13.13
N ILE A 143 -10.09 18.69 -13.77
CA ILE A 143 -11.46 18.32 -13.43
C ILE A 143 -11.45 17.03 -12.61
N VAL A 144 -12.52 16.79 -11.84
CA VAL A 144 -12.71 15.56 -11.07
C VAL A 144 -13.64 14.61 -11.79
N ASN A 145 -13.11 13.46 -12.20
CA ASN A 145 -13.89 12.36 -12.78
C ASN A 145 -14.29 11.37 -11.69
N VAL A 146 -15.49 10.81 -11.80
CA VAL A 146 -16.01 9.78 -10.89
C VAL A 146 -15.95 8.42 -11.57
N TYR A 147 -15.27 7.49 -10.91
CA TYR A 147 -15.07 6.12 -11.37
C TYR A 147 -15.74 5.13 -10.43
N GLN A 148 -16.17 3.99 -10.98
CA GLN A 148 -16.72 2.89 -10.20
C GLN A 148 -16.01 1.58 -10.54
N SER A 149 -15.65 0.80 -9.51
CA SER A 149 -15.09 -0.53 -9.71
C SER A 149 -16.11 -1.46 -10.39
N THR A 150 -15.70 -2.14 -11.46
CA THR A 150 -16.54 -3.10 -12.19
C THR A 150 -16.49 -4.49 -11.57
N GLU A 151 -15.42 -4.80 -10.83
CA GLU A 151 -15.14 -6.09 -10.21
C GLU A 151 -14.47 -5.92 -8.84
N LYS A 152 -14.19 -7.05 -8.17
CA LYS A 152 -13.36 -7.07 -6.96
C LYS A 152 -11.91 -6.77 -7.35
N VAL A 153 -11.28 -5.80 -6.68
CA VAL A 153 -9.93 -5.34 -7.03
C VAL A 153 -9.14 -4.96 -5.78
N THR A 154 -7.86 -5.31 -5.76
CA THR A 154 -6.92 -4.94 -4.70
C THR A 154 -6.15 -3.70 -5.09
N LEU A 155 -6.13 -2.70 -4.20
CA LEU A 155 -5.45 -1.42 -4.36
C LEU A 155 -4.40 -1.25 -3.28
N LEU A 156 -3.45 -0.35 -3.53
CA LEU A 156 -2.57 0.17 -2.49
C LEU A 156 -3.21 1.41 -1.88
N ARG A 157 -3.51 1.35 -0.59
CA ARG A 157 -3.99 2.48 0.20
C ARG A 157 -2.82 3.14 0.92
N SER A 158 -2.72 4.46 0.77
CA SER A 158 -1.63 5.28 1.33
C SER A 158 -2.08 6.72 1.59
N THR A 159 -1.19 7.49 2.20
CA THR A 159 -1.29 8.96 2.28
C THR A 159 -0.37 9.58 1.22
N SER A 160 -0.85 10.63 0.55
CA SER A 160 -0.04 11.39 -0.42
C SER A 160 1.08 12.15 0.29
N ALA A 161 2.31 12.01 -0.20
CA ALA A 161 3.44 12.80 0.31
C ALA A 161 3.32 14.29 -0.09
N PRO A 162 3.85 15.21 0.73
CA PRO A 162 4.19 16.55 0.26
C PRO A 162 5.29 16.43 -0.79
N VAL A 163 5.05 16.97 -2.00
CA VAL A 163 5.95 16.81 -3.15
C VAL A 163 5.95 18.05 -4.03
N LEU A 164 7.09 18.30 -4.67
CA LEU A 164 7.16 19.24 -5.78
C LEU A 164 6.65 18.54 -7.06
N ASP A 165 5.43 18.87 -7.49
CA ASP A 165 4.87 18.40 -8.76
C ASP A 165 5.54 19.15 -9.91
N THR A 166 6.52 18.47 -10.53
CA THR A 166 7.25 18.93 -11.71
C THR A 166 6.69 18.37 -13.03
N TRP A 167 5.62 17.58 -12.97
CA TRP A 167 5.15 16.76 -14.11
C TRP A 167 3.79 17.20 -14.65
N SER A 168 2.92 17.77 -13.83
CA SER A 168 1.59 18.22 -14.29
C SER A 168 1.69 19.44 -15.20
N VAL A 169 2.56 20.40 -14.86
CA VAL A 169 2.90 21.58 -15.67
C VAL A 169 4.41 21.79 -15.57
N PRO A 170 5.22 21.19 -16.46
CA PRO A 170 6.69 21.23 -16.35
C PRO A 170 7.30 22.64 -16.28
N SER A 171 6.66 23.62 -16.92
CA SER A 171 7.09 25.02 -16.87
C SER A 171 6.75 25.74 -15.56
N GLN A 172 5.86 25.17 -14.74
CA GLN A 172 5.36 25.76 -13.48
C GLN A 172 5.25 24.68 -12.39
N PRO A 173 6.40 24.26 -11.80
CA PRO A 173 6.40 23.34 -10.68
C PRO A 173 5.54 23.84 -9.51
N TYR A 174 4.85 22.91 -8.84
CA TYR A 174 3.92 23.24 -7.77
C TYR A 174 4.22 22.47 -6.50
N ASN A 175 4.37 23.18 -5.38
CA ASN A 175 4.54 22.57 -4.06
C ASN A 175 3.18 22.04 -3.56
N ALA A 176 2.93 20.75 -3.79
CA ALA A 176 1.75 20.09 -3.29
C ALA A 176 1.92 19.72 -1.81
N ILE A 177 0.93 20.07 -1.01
CA ILE A 177 0.95 19.89 0.45
C ILE A 177 0.83 18.42 0.87
N GLY A 178 0.26 17.56 0.01
CA GLY A 178 0.01 16.16 0.37
C GLY A 178 -0.99 16.00 1.52
N GLY A 179 -0.97 14.83 2.16
CA GLY A 179 -1.74 14.52 3.36
C GLY A 179 -3.12 13.89 3.13
N ALA A 180 -3.68 13.93 1.91
CA ALA A 180 -4.91 13.19 1.63
C ALA A 180 -4.66 11.69 1.45
N ARG A 181 -5.70 10.89 1.72
CA ARG A 181 -5.70 9.46 1.39
C ARG A 181 -5.80 9.27 -0.12
N GLN A 182 -5.05 8.31 -0.64
CA GLN A 182 -5.11 7.91 -2.04
C GLN A 182 -5.12 6.39 -2.18
N MET A 183 -5.72 5.93 -3.27
CA MET A 183 -5.82 4.54 -3.68
C MET A 183 -5.12 4.37 -5.02
N THR A 184 -4.15 3.46 -5.11
CA THR A 184 -3.40 3.20 -6.35
C THR A 184 -3.75 1.83 -6.92
N SER A 185 -4.05 1.77 -8.21
CA SER A 185 -4.22 0.51 -8.95
C SER A 185 -3.67 0.60 -10.38
N GLY A 186 -2.91 -0.43 -10.77
CA GLY A 186 -2.44 -0.61 -12.14
C GLY A 186 -3.53 -1.08 -13.11
N GLN A 187 -4.59 -1.71 -12.58
CA GLN A 187 -5.71 -2.31 -13.33
C GLN A 187 -6.80 -1.28 -13.62
N ARG A 188 -6.48 -0.27 -14.44
CA ARG A 188 -7.35 0.91 -14.69
C ARG A 188 -8.66 0.53 -15.38
N GLU A 189 -8.62 -0.50 -16.21
CA GLU A 189 -9.75 -1.10 -16.92
C GLU A 189 -10.86 -1.59 -15.99
N LEU A 190 -10.53 -1.91 -14.73
CA LEU A 190 -11.52 -2.31 -13.71
C LEU A 190 -12.26 -1.12 -13.09
N PHE A 191 -11.97 0.12 -13.51
CA PHE A 191 -12.61 1.33 -13.03
C PHE A 191 -13.26 2.07 -14.20
N LYS A 192 -14.58 1.99 -14.29
CA LYS A 192 -15.34 2.62 -15.36
C LYS A 192 -15.71 4.05 -14.97
N LEU A 193 -15.54 4.98 -15.91
CA LEU A 193 -16.03 6.35 -15.76
C LEU A 193 -17.56 6.35 -15.72
N ILE A 194 -18.13 6.88 -14.63
CA ILE A 194 -19.59 6.98 -14.44
C ILE A 194 -20.09 8.42 -14.41
N THR A 195 -19.22 9.38 -14.09
CA THR A 195 -19.54 10.81 -14.16
C THR A 195 -18.30 11.57 -14.61
N PRO A 196 -18.30 12.17 -15.81
CA PRO A 196 -17.24 13.07 -16.23
C PRO A 196 -17.29 14.35 -15.40
N GLY A 197 -16.13 14.92 -15.09
CA GLY A 197 -16.02 16.21 -14.43
C GLY A 197 -16.55 17.32 -15.32
N ALA A 198 -17.17 18.33 -14.70
CA ALA A 198 -17.61 19.53 -15.39
C ALA A 198 -16.40 20.33 -15.90
N LEU A 199 -16.53 20.89 -17.10
CA LEU A 199 -15.58 21.84 -17.68
C LEU A 199 -15.71 23.22 -17.04
#